data_AF-A0A9D6XJC5-F1
#
_entry.id   AF-A0A9D6XJC5-F1
#
_cell.length_a   1.000
_cell.length_b   1.000
_cell.length_c   1.000
_cell.angle_alpha   90.00
_cell.angle_beta   90.00
_cell.angle_gamma   90.00
#
_symmetry.space_group_name_H-M   'P 1'
#
loop_
_entity.id
_entity.type
_entity.pdbx_description
1 polymer ?
#
loop_
_entity_poly.entity_id
_entity_poly.type
_entity_poly.pdbx_seq_one_letter_code
_entity_poly.pdbx_strand_id
1 'polypeptide(L)'
;MARRIFFLSMLFWAFSPALAADEPLFLLNDACVRCHLTGERSGFENSVTAWREGVHFRADTACADCHGGDRYANLSMLKKGHLGKFGEGEIVPLCGRCHVSESEDFLRKTTGPVDAPRCRATCVTCHEHHRVEKSRAADLVTEKHCGSCHSFSKAKNVAEAVGLVDKAVAGIEKALAARKDAGLPVESAERELAAIQNGYARVFHSGTAKTLPGEIREKTLADLDRLALSLKAGSPGRWKVEGLVVTAFFGLVLYVIIRRMKALPDISKLTRRKP
;
A
#
# COMPACT_ATOMS: atom_id res chain seq x y z
N MET A 1 56.61 16.05 -30.07
CA MET A 1 56.77 14.72 -29.45
C MET A 1 55.71 14.54 -28.37
N ALA A 2 54.99 13.41 -28.44
CA ALA A 2 54.17 12.75 -27.39
C ALA A 2 53.38 13.64 -26.40
N ARG A 3 52.04 13.79 -26.48
CA ARG A 3 50.97 12.79 -26.29
C ARG A 3 51.15 11.98 -24.99
N ARG A 4 50.13 12.03 -24.11
CA ARG A 4 49.78 11.10 -23.00
C ARG A 4 49.96 11.63 -21.57
N ILE A 5 48.97 12.35 -21.03
CA ILE A 5 48.52 12.20 -19.62
C ILE A 5 47.02 12.52 -19.57
N PHE A 6 46.20 11.59 -20.04
CA PHE A 6 44.78 11.48 -19.71
C PHE A 6 44.48 9.98 -19.79
N PHE A 7 43.64 9.47 -18.89
CA PHE A 7 43.31 8.05 -18.66
C PHE A 7 44.18 7.33 -17.61
N LEU A 8 43.84 7.53 -16.32
CA LEU A 8 43.85 6.46 -15.32
C LEU A 8 43.17 6.92 -14.02
N SER A 9 41.85 7.14 -14.06
CA SER A 9 41.04 7.36 -12.85
C SER A 9 39.56 6.97 -13.01
N MET A 10 39.25 6.01 -13.89
CA MET A 10 37.86 5.59 -14.17
C MET A 10 37.69 4.07 -14.24
N LEU A 11 38.41 3.30 -13.42
CA LEU A 11 38.33 1.84 -13.41
C LEU A 11 38.45 1.23 -12.00
N PHE A 12 37.73 1.80 -11.04
CA PHE A 12 37.55 1.20 -9.70
C PHE A 12 36.13 1.43 -9.15
N TRP A 13 35.12 1.37 -10.03
CA TRP A 13 33.70 1.45 -9.66
C TRP A 13 32.85 0.39 -10.39
N ALA A 14 33.45 -0.75 -10.69
CA ALA A 14 32.74 -1.95 -11.10
C ALA A 14 33.17 -3.06 -10.14
N PHE A 15 32.21 -3.76 -9.54
CA PHE A 15 32.34 -4.63 -8.37
C PHE A 15 32.27 -3.93 -7.00
N SER A 16 31.25 -3.10 -6.80
CA SER A 16 30.51 -3.28 -5.55
C SER A 16 29.71 -4.56 -5.73
N PRO A 17 30.01 -5.66 -5.03
CA PRO A 17 29.03 -6.74 -4.95
C PRO A 17 27.78 -6.06 -4.40
N ALA A 18 26.65 -6.24 -5.08
CA ALA A 18 25.36 -5.98 -4.46
C ALA A 18 25.40 -6.76 -3.14
N LEU A 19 25.63 -6.05 -2.03
CA LEU A 19 25.52 -6.60 -0.70
C LEU A 19 24.18 -7.29 -0.71
N ALA A 20 24.21 -8.61 -0.51
CA ALA A 20 23.01 -9.42 -0.36
C ALA A 20 22.04 -8.62 0.50
N ALA A 21 20.84 -8.40 -0.04
CA ALA A 21 19.78 -7.67 0.65
C ALA A 21 19.76 -8.13 2.10
N ASP A 22 19.88 -7.17 3.04
CA ASP A 22 19.89 -7.41 4.48
C ASP A 22 18.81 -8.46 4.81
N GLU A 23 19.20 -9.71 5.07
CA GLU A 23 18.32 -10.60 5.82
C GLU A 23 18.01 -9.82 7.10
N PRO A 24 16.73 -9.56 7.41
CA PRO A 24 16.42 -8.53 8.36
C PRO A 24 17.10 -8.86 9.69
N LEU A 25 18.08 -8.04 10.10
CA LEU A 25 18.88 -8.25 11.30
C LEU A 25 17.99 -8.42 12.56
N PHE A 26 16.73 -7.94 12.49
CA PHE A 26 15.74 -8.17 13.54
C PHE A 26 15.36 -9.65 13.71
N LEU A 27 15.37 -10.46 12.65
CA LEU A 27 15.05 -11.90 12.71
C LEU A 27 16.09 -12.70 13.50
N LEU A 28 17.37 -12.36 13.35
CA LEU A 28 18.46 -13.04 14.05
C LEU A 28 18.40 -12.80 15.56
N ASN A 29 17.78 -11.70 15.99
CA ASN A 29 17.66 -11.33 17.39
C ASN A 29 16.27 -11.66 17.98
N ASP A 30 15.31 -12.07 17.16
CA ASP A 30 13.95 -12.41 17.61
C ASP A 30 13.91 -13.87 18.10
N ALA A 31 13.74 -14.04 19.41
CA ALA A 31 13.67 -15.34 20.07
C ALA A 31 12.46 -16.18 19.63
N CYS A 32 11.35 -15.53 19.26
CA CYS A 32 10.16 -16.22 18.75
C CYS A 32 10.47 -16.86 17.40
N VAL A 33 11.06 -16.10 16.48
CA VAL A 33 11.45 -16.58 15.14
C VAL A 33 12.46 -17.72 15.25
N ARG A 34 13.52 -17.56 16.05
CA ARG A 34 14.58 -18.57 16.19
C ARG A 34 14.06 -19.93 16.64
N CYS A 35 13.06 -19.98 17.52
CA CYS A 35 12.47 -21.23 17.98
C CYS A 35 11.36 -21.73 17.03
N HIS A 36 10.46 -20.86 16.60
CA HIS A 36 9.29 -21.27 15.81
C HIS A 36 9.63 -21.62 14.36
N LEU A 37 10.74 -21.11 13.81
CA LEU A 37 11.15 -21.46 12.44
C LEU A 37 11.43 -22.97 12.28
N THR A 38 11.94 -23.62 13.32
CA THR A 38 12.32 -25.06 13.27
C THR A 38 11.59 -25.94 14.29
N GLY A 39 10.96 -25.34 15.31
CA GLY A 39 10.39 -26.06 16.46
C GLY A 39 8.89 -26.35 16.37
N GLU A 40 8.22 -25.94 15.29
CA GLU A 40 6.79 -26.16 15.12
C GLU A 40 6.44 -27.56 14.62
N ARG A 41 5.22 -28.00 14.94
CA ARG A 41 4.72 -29.32 14.59
C ARG A 41 4.63 -29.49 13.07
N SER A 42 5.24 -30.55 12.56
CA SER A 42 5.12 -30.96 11.15
C SER A 42 3.66 -31.25 10.76
N GLY A 43 3.26 -30.83 9.55
CA GLY A 43 1.93 -31.07 8.98
C GLY A 43 1.00 -29.84 8.96
N PHE A 44 1.44 -28.71 9.49
CA PHE A 44 0.80 -27.40 9.34
C PHE A 44 1.78 -26.43 8.69
N GLU A 45 1.25 -25.36 8.11
CA GLU A 45 2.09 -24.26 7.66
C GLU A 45 2.85 -23.65 8.85
N ASN A 46 4.16 -23.45 8.67
CA ASN A 46 4.99 -22.85 9.72
C ASN A 46 4.64 -21.36 9.88
N SER A 47 4.45 -20.92 11.13
CA SER A 47 4.01 -19.56 11.44
C SER A 47 5.01 -18.49 10.99
N VAL A 48 6.32 -18.76 11.10
CA VAL A 48 7.38 -17.83 10.71
C VAL A 48 7.43 -17.69 9.20
N THR A 49 7.33 -18.79 8.45
CA THR A 49 7.31 -18.73 6.99
C THR A 49 6.03 -18.07 6.47
N ALA A 50 4.88 -18.40 7.08
CA ALA A 50 3.59 -17.79 6.76
C ALA A 50 3.61 -16.28 7.00
N TRP A 51 4.10 -15.86 8.18
CA TRP A 51 4.22 -14.45 8.53
C TRP A 51 5.13 -13.70 7.56
N ARG A 52 6.27 -14.29 7.15
CA ARG A 52 7.20 -13.70 6.18
C ARG A 52 6.56 -13.36 4.83
N GLU A 53 5.54 -14.11 4.43
CA GLU A 53 4.81 -13.89 3.18
C GLU A 53 3.69 -12.86 3.31
N GLY A 54 3.32 -12.47 4.53
CA GLY A 54 2.25 -11.52 4.81
C GLY A 54 2.68 -10.05 4.82
N VAL A 55 1.69 -9.15 4.78
CA VAL A 55 1.88 -7.68 4.86
C VAL A 55 2.35 -7.21 6.23
N HIS A 56 2.19 -8.04 7.27
CA HIS A 56 2.70 -7.80 8.60
C HIS A 56 4.17 -8.21 8.77
N PHE A 57 4.84 -8.72 7.74
CA PHE A 57 6.28 -8.98 7.81
C PHE A 57 7.08 -7.67 7.82
N ARG A 58 7.28 -7.13 9.03
CA ARG A 58 7.99 -5.87 9.25
C ARG A 58 8.50 -5.77 10.69
N ALA A 59 9.55 -4.97 10.90
CA ALA A 59 10.21 -4.86 12.20
C ALA A 59 9.32 -4.30 13.32
N ASP A 60 8.31 -3.50 12.94
CA ASP A 60 7.29 -2.86 13.77
C ASP A 60 5.99 -3.67 13.90
N THR A 61 5.95 -4.92 13.42
CA THR A 61 4.81 -5.84 13.61
C THR A 61 5.31 -7.29 13.67
N ALA A 62 6.07 -7.60 14.72
CA ALA A 62 6.63 -8.92 14.99
C ALA A 62 5.68 -9.81 15.82
N CYS A 63 6.12 -11.04 16.07
CA CYS A 63 5.35 -12.06 16.79
C CYS A 63 4.84 -11.54 18.15
N ALA A 64 5.68 -10.82 18.88
CA ALA A 64 5.35 -10.26 20.19
C ALA A 64 4.34 -9.10 20.16
N ASP A 65 4.18 -8.41 19.02
CA ASP A 65 3.19 -7.31 18.91
C ASP A 65 1.75 -7.86 18.93
N CYS A 66 1.57 -9.08 18.42
CA CYS A 66 0.31 -9.81 18.58
C CYS A 66 0.33 -10.67 19.85
N HIS A 67 1.26 -11.61 19.97
CA HIS A 67 1.29 -12.64 21.00
C HIS A 67 1.91 -12.20 22.34
N GLY A 68 2.37 -10.96 22.47
CA GLY A 68 3.05 -10.46 23.67
C GLY A 68 4.40 -11.13 23.96
N GLY A 69 4.98 -10.73 25.08
CA GLY A 69 6.30 -11.16 25.53
C GLY A 69 7.41 -10.20 25.07
N ASP A 70 8.63 -10.51 25.47
CA ASP A 70 9.83 -9.80 25.04
C ASP A 70 10.56 -10.65 23.99
N ARG A 71 10.53 -10.18 22.73
CA ARG A 71 11.16 -10.88 21.60
C ARG A 71 12.68 -10.95 21.68
N TYR A 72 13.31 -10.18 22.57
CA TYR A 72 14.76 -10.21 22.81
C TYR A 72 15.12 -10.97 24.09
N ALA A 73 14.14 -11.47 24.83
CA ALA A 73 14.37 -12.21 26.04
C ALA A 73 15.00 -13.59 25.76
N ASN A 74 15.74 -14.08 26.75
CA ASN A 74 16.18 -15.47 26.75
C ASN A 74 14.99 -16.42 26.94
N LEU A 75 15.16 -17.69 26.55
CA LEU A 75 14.09 -18.71 26.57
C LEU A 75 13.42 -18.86 27.94
N SER A 76 14.16 -18.69 29.04
CA SER A 76 13.63 -18.77 30.40
C SER A 76 12.67 -17.63 30.77
N MET A 77 12.74 -16.51 30.07
CA MET A 77 11.93 -15.31 30.35
C MET A 77 10.79 -15.11 29.33
N LEU A 78 10.75 -15.89 28.24
CA LEU A 78 9.73 -15.77 27.18
C LEU A 78 8.29 -15.91 27.68
N LYS A 79 8.05 -16.62 28.79
CA LYS A 79 6.70 -16.76 29.36
C LYS A 79 6.15 -15.45 29.93
N LYS A 80 7.02 -14.51 30.30
CA LYS A 80 6.60 -13.26 30.94
C LYS A 80 5.98 -12.34 29.90
N GLY A 81 4.70 -12.01 30.07
CA GLY A 81 3.96 -11.12 29.17
C GLY A 81 3.51 -11.77 27.85
N HIS A 82 3.79 -13.05 27.63
CA HIS A 82 3.31 -13.79 26.48
C HIS A 82 1.83 -14.16 26.65
N LEU A 83 1.01 -13.80 25.67
CA LEU A 83 -0.43 -13.99 25.60
C LEU A 83 -0.81 -15.37 25.07
N GLY A 84 0.10 -16.04 24.34
CA GLY A 84 -0.16 -17.35 23.76
C GLY A 84 -1.16 -17.30 22.60
N LYS A 85 -1.92 -18.39 22.41
CA LYS A 85 -2.91 -18.51 21.34
C LYS A 85 -4.22 -17.83 21.73
N PHE A 86 -4.74 -16.99 20.84
CA PHE A 86 -6.03 -16.32 21.00
C PHE A 86 -7.21 -17.26 20.72
N GLY A 87 -8.24 -17.17 21.56
CA GLY A 87 -9.56 -17.73 21.30
C GLY A 87 -10.39 -16.82 20.39
N GLU A 88 -11.50 -17.35 19.84
CA GLU A 88 -12.35 -16.63 18.87
C GLU A 88 -12.79 -15.23 19.34
N GLY A 89 -13.14 -15.09 20.62
CA GLY A 89 -13.59 -13.82 21.19
C GLY A 89 -12.49 -12.76 21.35
N GLU A 90 -11.22 -13.15 21.22
CA GLU A 90 -10.06 -12.28 21.41
C GLU A 90 -9.51 -11.74 20.09
N ILE A 91 -9.87 -12.36 18.96
CA ILE A 91 -9.32 -12.03 17.64
C ILE A 91 -9.71 -10.62 17.19
N VAL A 92 -11.00 -10.27 17.29
CA VAL A 92 -11.46 -8.94 16.84
C VAL A 92 -10.85 -7.81 17.68
N PRO A 93 -10.84 -7.88 19.03
CA PRO A 93 -10.12 -6.90 19.85
C PRO A 93 -8.61 -6.84 19.58
N LEU A 94 -7.97 -7.98 19.26
CA LEU A 94 -6.54 -8.03 18.94
C LEU A 94 -6.23 -7.23 17.67
N CYS A 95 -6.94 -7.52 16.56
CA CYS A 95 -6.75 -6.81 15.30
C CYS A 95 -7.13 -5.32 15.44
N GLY A 96 -8.15 -5.03 16.24
CA GLY A 96 -8.65 -3.69 16.53
C GLY A 96 -7.67 -2.78 17.30
N ARG A 97 -6.57 -3.31 17.85
CA ARG A 97 -5.51 -2.48 18.45
C ARG A 97 -4.87 -1.53 17.45
N CYS A 98 -4.79 -1.96 16.19
CA CYS A 98 -4.24 -1.16 15.08
C CYS A 98 -5.30 -0.85 14.03
N HIS A 99 -6.17 -1.80 13.69
CA HIS A 99 -7.26 -1.65 12.72
C HIS A 99 -8.57 -1.23 13.41
N VAL A 100 -8.52 -0.10 14.09
CA VAL A 100 -9.61 0.38 14.96
C VAL A 100 -10.91 0.51 14.17
N SER A 101 -10.89 1.23 13.06
CA SER A 101 -12.09 1.50 12.25
C SER A 101 -12.76 0.24 11.71
N GLU A 102 -11.96 -0.70 11.22
CA GLU A 102 -12.42 -1.96 10.65
C GLU A 102 -13.02 -2.84 11.73
N SER A 103 -12.39 -2.90 12.92
CA SER A 103 -12.90 -3.65 14.05
C SER A 103 -14.24 -3.10 14.55
N GLU A 104 -14.38 -1.78 14.63
CA GLU A 104 -15.62 -1.14 15.05
C GLU A 104 -16.75 -1.36 14.02
N ASP A 105 -16.46 -1.20 12.73
CA ASP A 105 -17.42 -1.45 11.65
C ASP A 105 -17.88 -2.91 11.66
N PHE A 106 -16.93 -3.85 11.81
CA PHE A 106 -17.22 -5.28 11.88
C PHE A 106 -18.10 -5.63 13.08
N LEU A 107 -17.77 -5.12 14.28
CA LEU A 107 -18.53 -5.40 15.50
C LEU A 107 -19.96 -4.87 15.42
N ARG A 108 -20.17 -3.66 14.89
CA ARG A 108 -21.50 -3.07 14.68
C ARG A 108 -22.43 -3.98 13.86
N LYS A 109 -21.87 -4.76 12.94
CA LYS A 109 -22.61 -5.68 12.07
C LYS A 109 -22.85 -7.04 12.72
N THR A 110 -21.88 -7.56 13.47
CA THR A 110 -21.98 -8.89 14.10
C THR A 110 -22.83 -8.94 15.37
N THR A 111 -23.31 -7.80 15.88
CA THR A 111 -24.17 -7.72 17.08
C THR A 111 -25.66 -8.02 16.83
N GLY A 112 -26.06 -8.39 15.61
CA GLY A 112 -27.43 -8.86 15.33
C GLY A 112 -27.68 -10.29 15.82
N PRO A 113 -28.93 -10.71 16.04
CA PRO A 113 -29.25 -12.10 16.39
C PRO A 113 -28.66 -13.02 15.32
N VAL A 114 -27.72 -13.86 15.74
CA VAL A 114 -27.05 -14.79 14.85
C VAL A 114 -28.03 -15.94 14.59
N ASP A 115 -28.72 -15.91 13.45
CA ASP A 115 -29.59 -17.02 13.00
C ASP A 115 -28.82 -18.35 12.84
N ALA A 116 -27.49 -18.31 12.95
CA ALA A 116 -26.59 -19.45 12.94
C ALA A 116 -25.68 -19.45 14.19
N PRO A 117 -26.08 -20.05 15.32
CA PRO A 117 -25.25 -20.18 16.53
C PRO A 117 -23.85 -20.78 16.30
N ARG A 118 -23.61 -21.38 15.13
CA ARG A 118 -22.37 -22.04 14.71
C ARG A 118 -21.37 -21.13 13.99
N CYS A 119 -21.67 -19.85 13.75
CA CYS A 119 -20.73 -18.96 13.05
C CYS A 119 -20.50 -17.65 13.78
N ARG A 120 -19.41 -17.60 14.55
CA ARG A 120 -18.84 -16.34 15.04
C ARG A 120 -17.68 -15.97 14.15
N ALA A 121 -17.99 -15.30 13.03
CA ALA A 121 -16.95 -14.81 12.13
C ALA A 121 -16.03 -13.83 12.89
N THR A 122 -14.74 -13.92 12.61
CA THR A 122 -13.69 -13.02 13.11
C THR A 122 -12.87 -12.51 11.93
N CYS A 123 -11.88 -11.65 12.18
CA CYS A 123 -10.98 -11.14 11.14
C CYS A 123 -10.30 -12.27 10.34
N VAL A 124 -9.82 -13.30 11.04
CA VAL A 124 -9.09 -14.43 10.43
C VAL A 124 -10.02 -15.45 9.77
N THR A 125 -11.34 -15.31 9.88
CA THR A 125 -12.29 -16.10 9.09
C THR A 125 -12.12 -15.82 7.59
N CYS A 126 -11.65 -14.62 7.24
CA CYS A 126 -11.36 -14.23 5.87
C CYS A 126 -9.87 -13.93 5.64
N HIS A 127 -9.20 -13.19 6.54
CA HIS A 127 -7.88 -12.58 6.27
C HIS A 127 -6.65 -13.44 6.65
N GLU A 128 -6.83 -14.74 6.92
CA GLU A 128 -5.79 -15.62 7.50
C GLU A 128 -5.23 -15.06 8.84
N HIS A 129 -4.30 -15.78 9.49
CA HIS A 129 -3.85 -15.45 10.86
C HIS A 129 -2.34 -15.20 10.99
N HIS A 130 -1.49 -15.92 10.24
CA HIS A 130 -0.05 -15.63 10.13
C HIS A 130 0.31 -15.07 8.76
N ARG A 131 -0.16 -15.69 7.67
CA ARG A 131 -0.05 -15.16 6.30
C ARG A 131 -1.15 -14.15 6.00
N VAL A 132 -1.17 -13.04 6.73
CA VAL A 132 -2.12 -11.95 6.44
C VAL A 132 -1.66 -11.22 5.19
N GLU A 133 -2.41 -11.34 4.09
CA GLU A 133 -2.03 -10.76 2.79
C GLU A 133 -2.75 -9.43 2.50
N LYS A 134 -2.25 -8.68 1.51
CA LYS A 134 -3.00 -7.59 0.90
C LYS A 134 -4.13 -8.20 0.06
N SER A 135 -5.24 -8.53 0.70
CA SER A 135 -6.31 -9.23 0.02
C SER A 135 -7.04 -8.32 -0.97
N ARG A 136 -7.21 -8.81 -2.20
CA ARG A 136 -8.29 -8.30 -3.06
C ARG A 136 -9.59 -8.84 -2.52
N ALA A 137 -10.64 -8.03 -2.55
CA ALA A 137 -11.86 -8.44 -1.90
C ALA A 137 -12.51 -9.65 -2.60
N ALA A 138 -12.31 -9.86 -3.90
CA ALA A 138 -12.81 -11.03 -4.61
C ALA A 138 -12.15 -12.34 -4.15
N ASP A 139 -10.92 -12.29 -3.63
CA ASP A 139 -10.22 -13.47 -3.08
C ASP A 139 -10.84 -13.90 -1.74
N LEU A 140 -11.51 -12.97 -1.06
CA LEU A 140 -12.14 -13.19 0.24
C LEU A 140 -13.62 -13.55 0.15
N VAL A 141 -14.37 -12.96 -0.79
CA VAL A 141 -15.81 -13.22 -0.96
C VAL A 141 -16.03 -14.48 -1.81
N THR A 142 -15.62 -15.62 -1.25
CA THR A 142 -15.65 -16.92 -1.92
C THR A 142 -16.45 -17.95 -1.13
N GLU A 143 -16.74 -19.08 -1.77
CA GLU A 143 -17.42 -20.21 -1.12
C GLU A 143 -16.57 -20.78 0.03
N LYS A 144 -15.24 -20.73 -0.05
CA LYS A 144 -14.33 -21.14 1.05
C LYS A 144 -14.65 -20.37 2.34
N HIS A 145 -14.74 -19.04 2.28
CA HIS A 145 -14.91 -18.21 3.47
C HIS A 145 -16.38 -18.09 3.89
N CYS A 146 -17.27 -17.70 2.98
CA CYS A 146 -18.68 -17.47 3.31
C CYS A 146 -19.48 -18.78 3.40
N GLY A 147 -19.09 -19.81 2.65
CA GLY A 147 -19.74 -21.13 2.64
C GLY A 147 -19.48 -21.95 3.91
N SER A 148 -18.48 -21.57 4.70
CA SER A 148 -18.10 -22.24 5.96
C SER A 148 -19.24 -22.28 7.00
N CYS A 149 -20.16 -21.32 6.91
CA CYS A 149 -21.20 -21.10 7.90
C CYS A 149 -22.62 -21.17 7.36
N HIS A 150 -22.81 -20.73 6.11
CA HIS A 150 -24.12 -20.69 5.46
C HIS A 150 -23.96 -20.86 3.95
N SER A 151 -25.05 -21.13 3.22
CA SER A 151 -25.00 -21.21 1.76
C SER A 151 -24.36 -19.96 1.14
N PHE A 152 -23.45 -20.16 0.20
CA PHE A 152 -22.79 -19.09 -0.55
C PHE A 152 -23.78 -18.28 -1.41
N SER A 153 -24.97 -18.81 -1.67
CA SER A 153 -26.02 -18.13 -2.46
C SER A 153 -26.31 -16.71 -1.97
N LYS A 154 -26.29 -16.48 -0.64
CA LYS A 154 -26.51 -15.16 -0.03
C LYS A 154 -25.39 -14.15 -0.33
N ALA A 155 -24.18 -14.62 -0.63
CA ALA A 155 -23.01 -13.78 -0.89
C ALA A 155 -22.74 -13.54 -2.39
N LYS A 156 -23.47 -14.19 -3.30
CA LYS A 156 -23.23 -14.09 -4.76
C LYS A 156 -23.26 -12.65 -5.28
N ASN A 157 -24.28 -11.87 -4.90
CA ASN A 157 -24.40 -10.47 -5.34
C ASN A 157 -23.29 -9.59 -4.75
N VAL A 158 -22.79 -9.93 -3.55
CA VAL A 158 -21.65 -9.25 -2.94
C VAL A 158 -20.37 -9.58 -3.70
N ALA A 159 -20.15 -10.86 -4.01
CA ALA A 159 -18.99 -11.31 -4.80
C ALA A 159 -18.93 -10.65 -6.17
N GLU A 160 -20.08 -10.52 -6.85
CA GLU A 160 -20.17 -9.80 -8.12
C GLU A 160 -19.78 -8.33 -7.98
N ALA A 161 -20.37 -7.61 -7.02
CA ALA A 161 -20.09 -6.19 -6.80
C ALA A 161 -18.61 -5.95 -6.44
N VAL A 162 -18.06 -6.80 -5.59
CA VAL A 162 -16.65 -6.78 -5.21
C VAL A 162 -15.74 -7.05 -6.41
N GLY A 163 -16.09 -8.01 -7.26
CA GLY A 163 -15.33 -8.30 -8.48
C GLY A 163 -15.31 -7.14 -9.48
N LEU A 164 -16.33 -6.28 -9.48
CA LEU A 164 -16.31 -5.03 -10.26
C LEU A 164 -15.30 -4.03 -9.69
N VAL A 165 -15.22 -3.90 -8.36
CA VAL A 165 -14.23 -3.04 -7.69
C VAL A 165 -12.82 -3.48 -8.04
N ASP A 166 -12.51 -4.77 -7.90
CA ASP A 166 -11.18 -5.29 -8.19
C ASP A 166 -10.78 -5.07 -9.66
N LYS A 167 -11.71 -5.25 -10.60
CA LYS A 167 -11.49 -4.93 -12.02
C LYS A 167 -11.21 -3.45 -12.24
N ALA A 168 -11.97 -2.56 -11.60
CA ALA A 168 -11.80 -1.12 -11.72
C ALA A 168 -10.46 -0.66 -11.13
N VAL A 169 -10.11 -1.14 -9.93
CA VAL A 169 -8.82 -0.88 -9.29
C VAL A 169 -7.66 -1.35 -10.18
N ALA A 170 -7.70 -2.59 -10.67
CA ALA A 170 -6.65 -3.11 -11.56
C ALA A 170 -6.50 -2.28 -12.85
N GLY A 171 -7.62 -1.78 -13.39
CA GLY A 171 -7.61 -0.86 -14.54
C GLY A 171 -6.93 0.48 -14.23
N ILE A 172 -7.20 1.06 -13.07
CA ILE A 172 -6.59 2.31 -12.61
C ILE A 172 -5.10 2.11 -12.32
N GLU A 173 -4.72 1.04 -11.61
CA GLU A 173 -3.31 0.71 -11.35
C GLU A 173 -2.52 0.57 -12.65
N LYS A 174 -3.08 -0.10 -13.66
CA LYS A 174 -2.47 -0.20 -14.99
C LYS A 174 -2.34 1.17 -15.66
N ALA A 175 -3.34 2.04 -15.54
CA ALA A 175 -3.29 3.38 -16.10
C ALA A 175 -2.24 4.26 -15.39
N LEU A 176 -2.12 4.16 -14.07
CA LEU A 176 -1.10 4.84 -13.28
C LEU A 176 0.30 4.38 -13.65
N ALA A 177 0.52 3.06 -13.77
CA ALA A 177 1.79 2.49 -14.22
C ALA A 177 2.20 3.05 -15.60
N ALA A 178 1.29 3.02 -16.58
CA ALA A 178 1.56 3.55 -17.91
C ALA A 178 1.87 5.07 -17.91
N ARG A 179 1.22 5.85 -17.03
CA ARG A 179 1.52 7.28 -16.87
C ARG A 179 2.89 7.51 -16.23
N LYS A 180 3.23 6.73 -15.22
CA LYS A 180 4.53 6.76 -14.54
C LYS A 180 5.66 6.41 -15.51
N ASP A 181 5.49 5.38 -16.34
CA ASP A 181 6.42 4.99 -17.39
C ASP A 181 6.60 6.09 -18.45
N ALA A 182 5.55 6.88 -18.70
CA ALA A 182 5.60 8.06 -19.56
C ALA A 182 6.16 9.32 -18.88
N GLY A 183 6.63 9.23 -17.63
CA GLY A 183 7.17 10.35 -16.87
C GLY A 183 6.14 11.39 -16.43
N LEU A 184 4.85 11.02 -16.36
CA LEU A 184 3.78 11.90 -15.92
C LEU A 184 3.61 11.81 -14.40
N PRO A 185 3.23 12.92 -13.72
CA PRO A 185 2.93 12.89 -12.30
C PRO A 185 1.72 11.99 -12.01
N VAL A 186 1.84 11.19 -10.96
CA VAL A 186 0.85 10.18 -10.54
C VAL A 186 0.50 10.25 -9.06
N GLU A 187 1.26 10.99 -8.28
CA GLU A 187 1.24 10.97 -6.81
C GLU A 187 -0.13 11.38 -6.25
N SER A 188 -0.80 12.34 -6.90
CA SER A 188 -2.14 12.76 -6.49
C SER A 188 -3.18 11.67 -6.73
N ALA A 189 -3.09 10.98 -7.88
CA ALA A 189 -4.02 9.94 -8.25
C ALA A 189 -3.78 8.63 -7.47
N GLU A 190 -2.52 8.33 -7.13
CA GLU A 190 -2.17 7.23 -6.22
C GLU A 190 -2.75 7.48 -4.81
N ARG A 191 -2.63 8.71 -4.29
CA ARG A 191 -3.27 9.09 -3.01
C ARG A 191 -4.79 8.98 -3.05
N GLU A 192 -5.40 9.40 -4.15
CA GLU A 192 -6.86 9.31 -4.33
C GLU A 192 -7.31 7.85 -4.41
N LEU A 193 -6.61 6.99 -5.17
CA LEU A 193 -6.90 5.56 -5.22
C LEU A 193 -6.78 4.92 -3.82
N ALA A 194 -5.73 5.24 -3.08
CA ALA A 194 -5.55 4.74 -1.71
C ALA A 194 -6.69 5.21 -0.78
N ALA A 195 -7.15 6.46 -0.91
CA ALA A 195 -8.28 6.96 -0.15
C ALA A 195 -9.58 6.21 -0.49
N ILE A 196 -9.83 5.93 -1.77
CA ILE A 196 -10.99 5.15 -2.23
C ILE A 196 -10.93 3.72 -1.68
N GLN A 197 -9.75 3.08 -1.71
CA GLN A 197 -9.55 1.73 -1.17
C GLN A 197 -9.80 1.68 0.35
N ASN A 198 -9.34 2.68 1.11
CA ASN A 198 -9.63 2.79 2.53
C ASN A 198 -11.12 3.01 2.81
N GLY A 199 -11.78 3.87 2.03
CA GLY A 199 -13.23 4.06 2.12
C GLY A 199 -14.02 2.79 1.79
N TYR A 200 -13.57 2.03 0.80
CA TYR A 200 -14.15 0.74 0.44
C TYR A 200 -14.05 -0.28 1.57
N ALA A 201 -12.91 -0.34 2.28
CA ALA A 201 -12.77 -1.21 3.45
C ALA A 201 -13.82 -0.90 4.52
N ARG A 202 -14.10 0.38 4.79
CA ARG A 202 -15.17 0.80 5.71
C ARG A 202 -16.55 0.33 5.25
N VAL A 203 -16.88 0.51 3.96
CA VAL A 203 -18.15 0.07 3.37
C VAL A 203 -18.31 -1.45 3.54
N PHE A 204 -17.26 -2.22 3.24
CA PHE A 204 -17.31 -3.67 3.31
C PHE A 204 -17.53 -4.21 4.74
N HIS A 205 -16.84 -3.63 5.72
CA HIS A 205 -16.92 -4.06 7.12
C HIS A 205 -18.21 -3.60 7.81
N SER A 206 -18.84 -2.51 7.36
CA SER A 206 -20.09 -1.98 7.95
C SER A 206 -21.38 -2.47 7.28
N GLY A 207 -21.36 -2.80 5.98
CA GLY A 207 -22.56 -3.17 5.22
C GLY A 207 -23.00 -4.63 5.37
N THR A 208 -24.27 -4.92 5.06
CA THR A 208 -24.82 -6.29 5.06
C THR A 208 -24.85 -6.89 3.65
N ALA A 209 -25.04 -8.22 3.51
CA ALA A 209 -25.19 -8.82 2.18
C ALA A 209 -26.32 -8.20 1.33
N LYS A 210 -27.32 -7.59 1.98
CA LYS A 210 -28.43 -6.88 1.33
C LYS A 210 -28.04 -5.48 0.86
N THR A 211 -27.28 -4.72 1.66
CA THR A 211 -26.97 -3.30 1.38
C THR A 211 -25.66 -3.10 0.63
N LEU A 212 -24.67 -3.97 0.87
CA LEU A 212 -23.31 -3.88 0.30
C LEU A 212 -23.30 -3.68 -1.22
N PRO A 213 -24.03 -4.45 -2.04
CA PRO A 213 -23.95 -4.28 -3.49
C PRO A 213 -24.42 -2.91 -3.97
N GLY A 214 -25.34 -2.26 -3.25
CA GLY A 214 -25.79 -0.89 -3.55
C GLY A 214 -24.75 0.13 -3.12
N GLU A 215 -24.29 0.04 -1.87
CA GLU A 215 -23.30 0.96 -1.30
C GLU A 215 -21.96 0.94 -2.07
N ILE A 216 -21.51 -0.25 -2.50
CA ILE A 216 -20.31 -0.41 -3.33
C ILE A 216 -20.48 0.33 -4.66
N ARG A 217 -21.65 0.25 -5.29
CA ARG A 217 -21.91 0.92 -6.57
C ARG A 217 -21.95 2.43 -6.41
N GLU A 218 -22.72 2.91 -5.44
CA GLU A 218 -22.98 4.33 -5.25
C GLU A 218 -21.76 5.11 -4.74
N LYS A 219 -20.95 4.49 -3.87
CA LYS A 219 -19.78 5.14 -3.26
C LYS A 219 -18.51 4.74 -4.00
N THR A 220 -18.14 3.47 -3.92
CA THR A 220 -16.82 3.00 -4.37
C THR A 220 -16.66 3.01 -5.89
N LEU A 221 -17.55 2.39 -6.64
CA LEU A 221 -17.43 2.32 -8.10
C LEU A 221 -17.59 3.71 -8.73
N ALA A 222 -18.48 4.55 -8.22
CA ALA A 222 -18.64 5.92 -8.69
C ALA A 222 -17.38 6.77 -8.47
N ASP A 223 -16.67 6.60 -7.36
CA ASP A 223 -15.39 7.28 -7.11
C ASP A 223 -14.27 6.73 -8.03
N LEU A 224 -14.20 5.41 -8.22
CA LEU A 224 -13.23 4.79 -9.13
C LEU A 224 -13.44 5.22 -10.58
N ASP A 225 -14.70 5.32 -11.04
CA ASP A 225 -15.03 5.79 -12.39
C ASP A 225 -14.61 7.26 -12.57
N ARG A 226 -14.84 8.12 -11.57
CA ARG A 226 -14.38 9.51 -11.59
C ARG A 226 -12.86 9.61 -11.69
N LEU A 227 -12.12 8.82 -10.92
CA LEU A 227 -10.66 8.76 -10.99
C LEU A 227 -10.18 8.22 -12.34
N ALA A 228 -10.82 7.18 -12.87
CA ALA A 228 -10.50 6.64 -14.19
C ALA A 228 -10.71 7.68 -15.31
N LEU A 229 -11.77 8.49 -15.22
CA LEU A 229 -12.03 9.59 -16.15
C LEU A 229 -10.99 10.71 -16.02
N SER A 230 -10.57 11.08 -14.81
CA SER A 230 -9.56 12.11 -14.60
C SER A 230 -8.21 11.72 -15.19
N LEU A 231 -7.82 10.44 -15.05
CA LEU A 231 -6.61 9.88 -15.64
C LEU A 231 -6.62 9.87 -17.17
N LYS A 232 -7.79 9.67 -17.79
CA LYS A 232 -7.96 9.75 -19.25
C LYS A 232 -7.89 11.20 -19.75
N ALA A 233 -8.51 12.14 -19.03
CA ALA A 233 -8.57 13.55 -19.42
C ALA A 233 -7.19 14.23 -19.41
N GLY A 234 -6.31 13.84 -18.48
CA GLY A 234 -4.92 14.33 -18.38
C GLY A 234 -3.96 13.68 -19.37
N SER A 235 -4.37 13.40 -20.61
CA SER A 235 -3.58 12.58 -21.56
C SER A 235 -2.20 13.19 -21.88
N PRO A 236 -1.21 12.37 -22.28
CA PRO A 236 0.18 12.81 -22.51
C PRO A 236 0.32 13.97 -23.51
N GLY A 237 -0.61 14.07 -24.48
CA GLY A 237 -0.61 15.12 -25.49
C GLY A 237 -0.91 16.50 -24.92
N ARG A 238 -1.85 16.62 -23.98
CA ARG A 238 -2.19 17.89 -23.32
C ARG A 238 -1.05 18.43 -22.47
N TRP A 239 -0.41 17.56 -21.67
CA TRP A 239 0.75 17.90 -20.86
C TRP A 239 1.91 18.43 -21.71
N LYS A 240 2.22 17.80 -22.86
CA LYS A 240 3.28 18.28 -23.75
C LYS A 240 2.99 19.67 -24.31
N VAL A 241 1.73 19.96 -24.66
CA VAL A 241 1.30 21.27 -25.15
C VAL A 241 1.37 22.32 -24.03
N GLU A 242 0.85 22.01 -22.85
CA GLU A 242 0.88 22.92 -21.69
C GLU A 242 2.34 23.23 -21.28
N GLY A 243 3.21 22.22 -21.21
CA GLY A 243 4.63 22.39 -20.93
C GLY A 243 5.37 23.22 -21.99
N LEU A 244 5.04 23.03 -23.28
CA LEU A 244 5.59 23.82 -24.38
C LEU A 244 5.17 25.29 -24.27
N VAL A 245 3.88 25.55 -23.97
CA VAL A 245 3.34 26.91 -23.82
C VAL A 245 4.03 27.64 -22.65
N VAL A 246 4.16 26.98 -21.50
CA VAL A 246 4.85 27.55 -20.33
C VAL A 246 6.32 27.84 -20.66
N THR A 247 7.02 26.89 -21.28
CA THR A 247 8.43 27.06 -21.65
C THR A 247 8.61 28.19 -22.66
N ALA A 248 7.74 28.28 -23.67
CA ALA A 248 7.75 29.35 -24.66
C ALA A 248 7.46 30.72 -24.02
N PHE A 249 6.53 30.79 -23.07
CA PHE A 249 6.22 32.01 -22.33
C PHE A 249 7.44 32.50 -21.52
N PHE A 250 8.07 31.63 -20.73
CA PHE A 250 9.27 32.00 -19.98
C PHE A 250 10.45 32.34 -20.90
N GLY A 251 10.59 31.64 -22.03
CA GLY A 251 11.58 31.96 -23.06
C GLY A 251 11.37 33.35 -23.66
N LEU A 252 10.12 33.72 -23.94
CA LEU A 252 9.76 35.05 -24.45
C LEU A 252 10.03 36.15 -23.42
N VAL A 253 9.65 35.92 -22.16
CA VAL A 253 9.93 36.86 -21.05
C VAL A 253 11.43 37.09 -20.91
N LEU A 254 12.22 36.01 -20.89
CA LEU A 254 13.67 36.10 -20.80
C LEU A 254 14.27 36.83 -22.01
N TYR A 255 13.78 36.55 -23.22
CA TYR A 255 14.20 37.26 -24.43
C TYR A 255 13.92 38.77 -24.34
N VAL A 256 12.75 39.17 -23.86
CA VAL A 256 12.38 40.58 -23.66
C VAL A 256 13.30 41.25 -22.62
N ILE A 257 13.60 40.58 -21.51
CA ILE A 257 14.53 41.08 -20.48
C ILE A 257 15.93 41.29 -21.08
N ILE A 258 16.47 40.30 -21.80
CA ILE A 258 17.80 40.39 -22.44
C ILE A 258 17.83 41.53 -23.46
N ARG A 259 16.78 41.67 -24.30
CA ARG A 259 16.64 42.76 -25.27
C ARG A 259 16.63 44.13 -24.58
N ARG A 260 15.88 44.27 -23.48
CA ARG A 260 15.84 45.49 -22.66
C ARG A 260 17.20 45.81 -22.04
N MET A 261 17.88 44.81 -21.47
CA MET A 261 19.21 45.00 -20.89
C MET A 261 20.24 45.47 -21.91
N LYS A 262 20.23 44.92 -23.14
CA LYS A 262 21.12 45.37 -24.23
C LYS A 262 20.78 46.77 -24.76
N ALA A 263 19.54 47.22 -24.59
CA ALA A 263 19.10 48.56 -25.00
C ALA A 263 19.35 49.62 -23.91
N LEU A 264 19.77 49.22 -22.70
CA LEU A 264 20.16 50.19 -21.68
C LEU A 264 21.45 50.89 -22.09
N PRO A 265 21.53 52.22 -21.95
CA PRO A 265 22.76 52.95 -22.21
C PRO A 265 23.86 52.48 -21.28
N ASP A 266 25.07 52.33 -21.82
CA ASP A 266 26.26 51.93 -21.08
C ASP A 266 26.58 52.99 -20.01
N ILE A 267 26.24 52.66 -18.76
CA ILE A 267 26.36 53.53 -17.59
C ILE A 267 27.84 53.86 -17.29
N SER A 268 28.79 53.07 -17.81
CA SER A 268 30.23 53.36 -17.71
C SER A 268 30.64 54.61 -18.49
N LYS A 269 29.81 55.08 -19.43
CA LYS A 269 30.02 56.34 -20.15
C LYS A 269 29.51 57.57 -19.38
N LEU A 270 28.70 57.38 -18.34
CA LEU A 270 28.13 58.47 -17.53
C LEU A 270 29.03 58.87 -16.35
N THR A 271 30.07 58.09 -16.01
CA THR A 271 30.96 58.36 -14.87
C THR A 271 32.28 59.02 -15.21
N ARG A 272 32.59 59.30 -16.49
CA ARG A 272 33.74 60.14 -16.89
C ARG A 272 33.39 61.64 -16.81
N ARG A 273 33.17 62.19 -15.61
CA ARG A 273 33.42 63.62 -15.38
C ARG A 273 34.88 63.79 -14.97
N LYS A 274 35.64 64.54 -15.78
CA LYS A 274 37.02 64.94 -15.52
C LYS A 274 37.12 65.66 -14.17
N PRO A 275 38.28 65.55 -13.48
CA PRO A 275 38.54 66.23 -12.21
C PRO A 275 38.41 67.75 -12.31
#